data_AF-A0A3Q8UA98-F1
#
_entry.id   AF-A0A3Q8UA98-F1
#
_cell.length_a   1.000
_cell.length_b   1.000
_cell.length_c   1.000
_cell.angle_alpha   90.00
_cell.angle_beta   90.00
_cell.angle_gamma   90.00
#
_symmetry.space_group_name_H-M   'P 1'
#
loop_
_entity.id
_entity.type
_entity.pdbx_description
1 polymer ?
#
loop_
_entity_poly.entity_id
_entity_poly.type
_entity_poly.pdbx_seq_one_letter_code
_entity_poly.pdbx_strand_id
1 'polypeptide(L)'
;MTMIFFVLNVFYFLYNYMFFFKILLFMEVLMLILMLNLFMYLMNYNFYVYMLLYLMVFMVMESVLGISLMVVLIRVEGGDYFDSVNV
;
A
#
# COMPACT_ATOMS: atom_id res chain seq x y z
N MET A 1 -18.21 -8.06 2.90
CA MET A 1 -17.21 -8.03 4.00
C MET A 1 -15.92 -7.35 3.57
N THR A 2 -15.27 -7.79 2.48
CA THR A 2 -14.02 -7.17 1.98
C THR A 2 -14.15 -5.67 1.65
N MET A 3 -15.27 -5.21 1.10
CA MET A 3 -15.50 -3.78 0.84
C MET A 3 -15.58 -2.92 2.12
N ILE A 4 -16.06 -3.48 3.23
CA ILE A 4 -16.12 -2.76 4.51
C ILE A 4 -14.70 -2.60 5.07
N PHE A 5 -13.88 -3.66 5.00
CA PHE A 5 -12.47 -3.58 5.36
C PHE A 5 -11.69 -2.60 4.50
N PHE A 6 -12.00 -2.51 3.19
CA PHE A 6 -11.38 -1.51 2.32
C PHE A 6 -11.68 -0.09 2.79
N VAL A 7 -12.95 0.23 3.00
CA VAL A 7 -13.37 1.56 3.46
C VAL A 7 -12.76 1.92 4.82
N LEU A 8 -12.75 0.97 5.77
CA LEU A 8 -12.12 1.18 7.08
C LEU A 8 -10.61 1.44 6.97
N ASN A 9 -9.90 0.71 6.11
CA ASN A 9 -8.47 0.93 5.89
C ASN A 9 -8.18 2.29 5.24
N VAL A 10 -9.02 2.72 4.29
CA VAL A 10 -8.89 4.07 3.70
C VAL A 10 -9.08 5.16 4.76
N PHE A 11 -10.09 5.03 5.64
CA PHE A 11 -10.26 5.98 6.74
C PHE A 11 -9.07 5.99 7.71
N TYR A 12 -8.51 4.81 8.00
CA TYR A 12 -7.36 4.71 8.91
C TYR A 12 -6.07 5.27 8.28
N PHE A 13 -5.89 5.11 6.97
CA PHE A 13 -4.81 5.73 6.20
C PHE A 13 -4.88 7.26 6.27
N LEU A 14 -6.06 7.84 6.09
CA LEU A 14 -6.28 9.29 6.16
C LEU A 14 -5.98 9.87 7.55
N TYR A 15 -6.19 9.10 8.62
CA TYR A 15 -6.01 9.59 9.99
C TYR A 15 -4.55 9.50 10.50
N ASN A 16 -3.73 8.61 9.93
CA ASN A 16 -2.37 8.33 10.41
C ASN A 16 -1.30 8.75 9.40
N TYR A 17 -0.94 10.04 9.40
CA TYR A 17 0.07 10.62 8.50
C TYR A 17 1.43 10.94 9.16
N MET A 18 1.59 10.71 10.47
CA MET A 18 2.76 11.20 11.20
C MET A 18 4.08 10.47 10.92
N PHE A 19 4.03 9.18 10.53
CA PHE A 19 5.23 8.38 10.30
C PHE A 19 5.18 7.75 8.91
N PHE A 20 6.20 8.02 8.09
CA PHE A 20 6.28 7.54 6.70
C PHE A 20 6.17 6.01 6.62
N PHE A 21 6.83 5.31 7.54
CA PHE A 21 6.75 3.85 7.64
C PHE A 21 5.32 3.33 7.90
N LYS A 22 4.52 4.04 8.71
CA LYS A 22 3.13 3.66 8.97
C LYS A 22 2.27 3.85 7.72
N ILE A 23 2.50 4.93 6.96
CA ILE A 23 1.83 5.21 5.69
C ILE A 23 2.12 4.09 4.67
N LEU A 24 3.38 3.66 4.56
CA LEU A 24 3.78 2.55 3.69
C LEU A 24 3.05 1.25 4.03
N LEU A 25 2.99 0.88 5.31
CA LEU A 25 2.28 -0.34 5.74
C LEU A 25 0.77 -0.27 5.44
N PHE A 26 0.13 0.88 5.61
CA PHE A 26 -1.28 1.01 5.27
C PHE A 26 -1.54 0.94 3.77
N MET A 27 -0.62 1.42 2.94
CA MET A 27 -0.71 1.25 1.48
C MET A 27 -0.59 -0.23 1.07
N GLU A 28 0.30 -1.01 1.70
CA GLU A 28 0.39 -2.45 1.41
C GLU A 28 -0.91 -3.18 1.77
N VAL A 29 -1.51 -2.85 2.92
CA VAL A 29 -2.80 -3.44 3.33
C VAL A 29 -3.92 -3.09 2.36
N LEU A 30 -3.97 -1.85 1.85
CA LEU A 30 -4.95 -1.44 0.84
C LEU A 30 -4.79 -2.23 -0.46
N MET A 31 -3.56 -2.40 -0.95
CA MET A 31 -3.28 -3.17 -2.17
C MET A 31 -3.62 -4.65 -2.01
N LEU A 32 -3.42 -5.23 -0.82
CA LEU A 32 -3.80 -6.62 -0.53
C LEU A 32 -5.32 -6.83 -0.57
N ILE A 33 -6.10 -5.91 -0.03
CA ILE A 33 -7.57 -5.98 -0.06
C ILE A 33 -8.09 -5.87 -1.49
N LEU A 34 -7.48 -5.02 -2.32
CA LEU A 34 -7.80 -4.90 -3.75
C LEU A 34 -7.47 -6.19 -4.51
N MET A 35 -6.31 -6.79 -4.25
CA MET A 35 -5.91 -8.07 -4.86
C MET A 35 -6.88 -9.19 -4.48
N LEU A 36 -7.30 -9.29 -3.22
CA LEU A 36 -8.28 -10.29 -2.77
C LEU A 36 -9.63 -10.11 -3.44
N ASN A 37 -10.11 -8.87 -3.60
CA ASN A 37 -11.36 -8.61 -4.32
C ASN A 37 -11.28 -9.01 -5.80
N LEU A 38 -10.16 -8.72 -6.45
CA LEU A 38 -9.94 -9.06 -7.85
C LEU A 38 -9.80 -10.58 -8.06
N PHE A 39 -9.15 -11.27 -7.12
CA PHE A 39 -9.08 -12.73 -7.11
C PHE A 39 -10.46 -13.35 -7.03
N MET A 40 -11.29 -12.92 -6.08
CA MET A 40 -12.67 -13.42 -5.94
C MET A 40 -13.52 -13.14 -7.18
N TYR A 41 -13.32 -11.97 -7.82
CA TYR A 41 -13.98 -11.65 -9.08
C TYR A 41 -13.55 -12.61 -10.19
N LEU A 42 -12.24 -12.78 -10.44
CA LEU A 42 -11.73 -13.65 -11.50
C LEU A 42 -12.16 -15.11 -11.34
N MET A 43 -12.21 -15.61 -10.09
CA MET A 43 -12.69 -16.96 -9.79
C MET A 43 -14.18 -17.13 -10.14
N ASN A 44 -15.02 -16.12 -9.90
CA ASN A 44 -16.45 -16.18 -10.23
C ASN A 44 -16.72 -16.22 -11.74
N TYR A 45 -15.84 -15.63 -12.55
CA TYR A 45 -15.97 -15.61 -14.01
C TYR A 45 -15.09 -16.67 -14.70
N ASN A 46 -14.43 -17.56 -13.95
CA ASN A 46 -13.50 -18.58 -14.47
C ASN A 46 -12.43 -18.02 -15.42
N PHE A 47 -11.98 -16.77 -15.22
CA PHE A 47 -10.94 -16.17 -16.05
C PHE A 47 -9.55 -16.71 -15.71
N TYR A 48 -8.61 -16.56 -16.64
CA TYR A 48 -7.22 -16.98 -16.45
C TYR A 48 -6.57 -16.24 -15.27
N VAL A 49 -6.13 -17.02 -14.28
CA VAL A 49 -5.37 -16.58 -13.09
C VAL A 49 -4.08 -15.82 -13.47
N TYR A 50 -3.60 -15.93 -14.72
CA TYR A 50 -2.46 -15.18 -15.23
C TYR A 50 -2.58 -13.65 -15.06
N MET A 51 -3.79 -13.09 -15.08
CA MET A 51 -3.95 -11.65 -14.86
C MET A 51 -3.57 -11.21 -13.42
N LEU A 52 -3.69 -12.11 -12.44
CA LEU A 52 -3.25 -11.86 -11.05
C LEU A 52 -1.73 -11.78 -10.93
N LEU A 53 -0.98 -12.55 -11.74
CA LEU A 53 0.48 -12.52 -11.68
C LEU A 53 1.02 -11.14 -12.05
N TYR A 54 0.47 -10.50 -13.09
CA TYR A 54 0.84 -9.13 -13.44
C TYR A 54 0.54 -8.15 -12.32
N LEU A 55 -0.63 -8.28 -11.68
CA LEU A 55 -1.05 -7.40 -10.60
C LEU A 55 -0.18 -7.56 -9.34
N MET A 56 0.26 -8.79 -9.04
CA MET A 56 1.22 -9.05 -7.95
C MET A 56 2.59 -8.39 -8.23
N VAL A 57 3.09 -8.45 -9.47
CA VAL A 57 4.37 -7.82 -9.81
C VAL A 57 4.28 -6.31 -9.61
N PHE A 58 3.20 -5.65 -10.06
CA PHE A 58 3.02 -4.21 -9.84
C PHE A 58 2.92 -3.84 -8.35
N MET A 59 2.21 -4.64 -7.54
CA MET A 59 2.13 -4.41 -6.09
C MET A 59 3.53 -4.45 -5.43
N VAL A 60 4.35 -5.43 -5.77
CA VAL A 60 5.70 -5.57 -5.18
C VAL A 60 6.62 -4.43 -5.62
N MET A 61 6.48 -3.95 -6.85
CA MET A 61 7.32 -2.85 -7.34
C MET A 61 7.02 -1.52 -6.64
N GLU A 62 5.75 -1.24 -6.33
CA GLU A 62 5.37 -0.03 -5.57
C GLU A 62 5.94 -0.05 -4.14
N SER A 63 5.92 -1.20 -3.46
CA SER A 63 6.49 -1.29 -2.11
C SER A 63 8.01 -1.12 -2.10
N VAL A 64 8.74 -1.67 -3.09
CA VAL A 64 10.19 -1.44 -3.25
C VAL A 64 10.49 0.04 -3.46
N LEU A 65 9.67 0.73 -4.26
CA LEU A 65 9.80 2.17 -4.50
C LEU A 65 9.54 2.96 -3.20
N GLY A 66 8.51 2.58 -2.45
CA GLY A 66 8.19 3.16 -1.15
C GLY A 66 9.32 3.04 -0.11
N ILE A 67 9.95 1.86 -0.01
CA ILE A 67 11.10 1.65 0.89
C ILE A 67 12.32 2.46 0.42
N SER A 68 12.56 2.55 -0.89
CA SER A 68 13.67 3.36 -1.41
C SER A 68 13.51 4.85 -1.07
N LEU A 69 12.29 5.37 -1.09
CA LEU A 69 11.98 6.74 -0.65
C LEU A 69 12.19 6.91 0.85
N MET A 70 11.77 5.94 1.67
CA MET A 70 12.01 5.98 3.12
C MET A 70 13.51 6.10 3.43
N VAL A 71 14.35 5.32 2.74
CA VAL A 71 15.81 5.35 2.94
C VAL A 71 16.40 6.71 2.55
N VAL A 72 15.84 7.41 1.56
CA VAL A 72 16.28 8.77 1.21
C VAL A 72 15.85 9.78 2.27
N LEU A 73 14.62 9.70 2.76
CA LEU A 73 14.11 10.61 3.79
C LEU A 73 14.95 10.54 5.07
N ILE A 74 15.30 9.33 5.52
CA ILE A 74 16.16 9.13 6.69
C ILE A 74 17.54 9.79 6.49
N ARG A 75 18.09 9.75 5.27
CA ARG A 75 19.41 10.36 4.99
C ARG A 75 19.36 11.89 4.89
N VAL A 76 18.23 12.47 4.49
CA VAL A 76 18.09 13.91 4.32
C VAL A 76 17.74 14.59 5.64
N GLU A 77 16.87 14.00 6.46
CA GLU A 77 16.31 14.68 7.64
C GLU A 77 16.83 14.13 8.98
N GLY A 78 17.57 13.02 8.98
CA GLY A 78 18.14 12.43 10.20
C GLY A 78 17.10 11.86 11.17
N GLY A 79 15.80 11.89 10.83
CA GLY A 79 14.69 11.34 11.61
C GLY A 79 13.48 10.97 10.73
N ASP A 80 12.63 10.08 11.23
CA ASP A 80 11.45 9.52 10.54
C ASP A 80 10.20 10.45 10.54
N TYR A 81 10.37 11.72 10.96
CA TYR A 81 9.26 12.65 11.20
C TYR A 81 9.05 13.56 9.99
N PHE A 82 7.80 13.69 9.54
CA PHE A 82 7.42 14.65 8.51
C PHE A 82 7.58 16.12 8.92
N ASP A 83 7.76 16.39 10.22
CA ASP A 83 7.89 17.76 10.74
C ASP A 83 9.24 18.41 10.37
N SER A 84 10.25 17.63 9.99
CA SER A 84 11.56 18.17 9.54
C SER A 84 11.62 18.56 8.07
N VAL A 85 10.61 18.18 7.25
CA VAL A 85 10.48 18.62 5.84
C VAL A 85 10.11 20.10 5.76
N ASN A 86 9.62 20.67 6.86
CA ASN A 86 9.10 22.02 6.93
C ASN A 86 10.16 23.01 7.45
N VAL A 87 11.21 23.24 6.66
CA VAL A 87 12.07 24.45 6.73
C VAL A 87 12.20 25.06 5.34
#